data_AF-A0A5F8ABA1-F1
#
_entry.id   AF-A0A5F8ABA1-F1
#
_cell.length_a   1.000
_cell.length_b   1.000
_cell.length_c   1.000
_cell.angle_alpha   90.00
_cell.angle_beta   90.00
_cell.angle_gamma   90.00
#
_symmetry.space_group_name_H-M   'P 1'
#
loop_
_entity.id
_entity.type
_entity.pdbx_description
1 polymer ?
#
loop_
_entity_poly.entity_id
_entity_poly.type
_entity_poly.pdbx_seq_one_letter_code
_entity_poly.pdbx_strand_id
1 'polypeptide(L)'
;MAVARKIRTLLTVNILVFVGIVLFSVYCRLQGRSQELVRIVSGDRRVRSRHAKVGALGDREAILQRLDHLEEVVYNQLNGLAKPIGLVEGPGGLGQGGLAATLRDDGQEAEGKYEEYGYNAQLSDRISLDRSIPDYRPRKCRHMSYAQDLPQVSVVFIFVNEALSVILRSVHSVVNHTPSQLLKEVILVDDNSDNVELKFNLDQYVNKRYPGLVKIVRNSRREGLIRARLQGWKAATAPVVGFFDAHVEFNTGWAEPALSRIREDRRRIVLPAIDNIKYSTFEVQQYANAAHGYNWGLWCMYIIPPQDWLDRGDESAPIRTPAMIGCSFVVDREYFGDIGLLDPGMEVYGGENVELGMRVWQCGGSMEVLPCSRVAHIERTRKPYNNDIDYYAKRNALRAAEVWMDDFKSHVYMAWNIPMTNPGVDFGDVSERLALRQRLKCRSFKWYLENVYPEMRIYNNTLTYGEVRNSKASGYCLDQGAEDGDRAILYPCHGMSSQGEPGLEHGPWHPRAWMLLTHSPGGPVPSWCGTALTACCSWGLWAPQPSCPTPSVWWMTAGAARPP
;
A
#
# COMPACT_ATOMS: atom_id res chain seq x y z
N MET A 1 25.20 73.74 -14.08
CA MET A 1 25.40 72.61 -15.03
C MET A 1 24.46 71.41 -14.81
N ALA A 2 23.88 71.18 -13.62
CA ALA A 2 22.98 70.05 -13.37
C ALA A 2 21.56 70.18 -13.97
N VAL A 3 21.03 71.41 -14.10
CA VAL A 3 19.67 71.66 -14.62
C VAL A 3 19.57 71.46 -16.14
N ALA A 4 20.61 71.87 -16.89
CA ALA A 4 20.65 71.69 -18.35
C ALA A 4 20.77 70.21 -18.78
N ARG A 5 21.42 69.36 -17.97
CA ARG A 5 21.48 67.91 -18.21
C ARG A 5 20.12 67.25 -17.95
N LYS A 6 19.41 67.62 -16.88
CA LYS A 6 18.05 67.10 -16.61
C LYS A 6 17.03 67.47 -17.69
N ILE A 7 17.10 68.70 -18.23
CA ILE A 7 16.21 69.15 -19.31
C ILE A 7 16.50 68.39 -20.61
N ARG A 8 17.78 68.16 -20.96
CA ARG A 8 18.15 67.33 -22.12
C ARG A 8 17.64 65.90 -21.96
N THR A 9 17.83 65.27 -20.80
CA THR A 9 17.35 63.89 -20.58
C THR A 9 15.83 63.79 -20.65
N LEU A 10 15.09 64.74 -20.08
CA LEU A 10 13.63 64.77 -20.17
C LEU A 10 13.13 65.01 -21.60
N LEU A 11 13.79 65.87 -22.37
CA LEU A 11 13.48 66.07 -23.79
C LEU A 11 13.77 64.81 -24.61
N THR A 12 14.89 64.12 -24.36
CA THR A 12 15.22 62.88 -25.06
C THR A 12 14.22 61.76 -24.73
N VAL A 13 13.81 61.64 -23.47
CA VAL A 13 12.80 60.64 -23.06
C VAL A 13 11.43 60.97 -23.66
N ASN A 14 11.00 62.23 -23.64
CA ASN A 14 9.72 62.62 -24.26
C ASN A 14 9.72 62.42 -25.79
N ILE A 15 10.84 62.69 -26.47
CA ILE A 15 10.97 62.42 -27.91
C ILE A 15 10.90 60.91 -28.20
N LEU A 16 11.58 60.07 -27.40
CA LEU A 16 11.53 58.61 -27.57
C LEU A 16 10.13 58.03 -27.32
N VAL A 17 9.43 58.54 -26.31
CA VAL A 17 8.03 58.14 -26.02
C VAL A 17 7.11 58.59 -27.16
N PHE A 18 7.26 59.82 -27.67
CA PHE A 18 6.44 60.32 -28.77
C PHE A 18 6.69 59.54 -30.07
N VAL A 19 7.96 59.24 -30.39
CA VAL A 19 8.32 58.38 -31.53
C VAL A 19 7.76 56.97 -31.34
N GLY A 20 7.80 56.41 -30.12
CA GLY A 20 7.19 55.12 -29.80
C GLY A 20 5.68 55.10 -30.02
N ILE A 21 4.96 56.16 -29.61
CA ILE A 21 3.51 56.30 -29.81
C ILE A 21 3.17 56.46 -31.29
N VAL A 22 3.96 57.24 -32.04
CA VAL A 22 3.76 57.40 -33.50
C VAL A 22 4.03 56.09 -34.23
N LEU A 23 5.10 55.38 -33.90
CA LEU A 23 5.42 54.07 -34.48
C LEU A 23 4.35 53.01 -34.13
N PHE A 24 3.83 53.02 -32.90
CA PHE A 24 2.74 52.14 -32.49
C PHE A 24 1.43 52.49 -33.20
N SER A 25 1.12 53.78 -33.37
CA SER A 25 -0.06 54.22 -34.13
C SER A 25 0.04 53.88 -35.62
N VAL A 26 1.23 53.99 -36.22
CA VAL A 26 1.51 53.56 -37.60
C VAL A 26 1.43 52.03 -37.72
N TYR A 27 1.95 51.28 -36.76
CA TYR A 27 1.84 49.82 -36.70
C TYR A 27 0.37 49.38 -36.62
N CYS A 28 -0.42 49.99 -35.73
CA CYS A 28 -1.86 49.72 -35.63
C CYS A 28 -2.63 50.13 -36.90
N ARG A 29 -2.28 51.23 -37.57
CA ARG A 29 -2.89 51.61 -38.87
C ARG A 29 -2.51 50.66 -40.01
N LEU A 30 -1.28 50.12 -40.02
CA LEU A 30 -0.84 49.11 -40.99
C LEU A 30 -1.53 47.77 -40.76
N GLN A 31 -1.74 47.37 -39.50
CA GLN A 31 -2.49 46.16 -39.14
C GLN A 31 -4.00 46.31 -39.44
N GLY A 32 -4.55 47.51 -39.30
CA GLY A 32 -5.92 47.86 -39.72
C GLY A 32 -6.11 47.82 -41.25
N ARG A 33 -5.16 48.35 -42.04
CA ARG A 33 -5.22 48.31 -43.51
C ARG A 33 -4.97 46.92 -44.12
N SER A 34 -4.25 46.04 -43.42
CA SER A 34 -4.10 44.63 -43.80
C SER A 34 -5.41 43.84 -43.69
N GLN A 35 -6.29 44.21 -42.75
CA GLN A 35 -7.62 43.60 -42.61
C GLN A 35 -8.70 44.22 -43.52
N GLU A 36 -8.43 45.38 -44.13
CA GLU A 36 -9.39 46.10 -45.00
C GLU A 36 -9.14 45.84 -46.49
N LEU A 37 -7.90 45.56 -46.92
CA LEU A 37 -7.59 45.22 -48.33
C LEU A 37 -8.01 43.80 -48.74
N VAL A 38 -8.27 42.90 -47.77
CA VAL A 38 -8.82 41.55 -48.03
C VAL A 38 -10.35 41.55 -48.07
N ARG A 39 -11.01 42.66 -47.70
CA ARG A 39 -12.48 42.75 -47.61
C ARG A 39 -13.18 43.37 -48.83
N ILE A 40 -12.45 43.85 -49.85
CA ILE A 40 -13.04 44.57 -51.00
C ILE A 40 -13.17 43.70 -52.27
N VAL A 41 -12.63 42.47 -52.34
CA VAL A 41 -12.70 41.60 -53.54
C VAL A 41 -13.48 40.28 -53.33
N SER A 42 -14.34 40.16 -52.31
CA SER A 42 -15.22 38.99 -52.24
C SER A 42 -16.52 39.24 -51.49
N GLY A 43 -17.32 40.14 -52.07
CA GLY A 43 -18.73 40.35 -51.72
C GLY A 43 -19.64 39.16 -52.10
N ASP A 44 -19.10 38.09 -52.70
CA ASP A 44 -19.88 36.93 -53.16
C ASP A 44 -19.43 35.59 -52.53
N ARG A 45 -18.65 35.63 -51.43
CA ARG A 45 -18.12 34.42 -50.73
C ARG A 45 -18.56 34.25 -49.27
N ARG A 46 -19.54 35.02 -48.78
CA ARG A 46 -19.94 34.99 -47.36
C ARG A 46 -20.80 33.81 -46.92
N VAL A 47 -21.26 32.95 -47.84
CA VAL A 47 -21.92 31.68 -47.49
C VAL A 47 -20.91 30.51 -47.46
N ARG A 48 -19.79 30.60 -48.18
CA ARG A 48 -18.77 29.52 -48.28
C ARG A 48 -17.75 29.52 -47.13
N SER A 49 -17.51 30.66 -46.47
CA SER A 49 -16.46 30.80 -45.43
C SER A 49 -16.87 30.34 -44.03
N ARG A 50 -18.16 30.42 -43.65
CA ARG A 50 -18.65 29.79 -42.40
C ARG A 50 -18.64 28.26 -42.51
N HIS A 51 -18.97 27.71 -43.67
CA HIS A 51 -18.81 26.27 -43.94
C HIS A 51 -17.35 25.83 -44.02
N ALA A 52 -16.42 26.66 -44.49
CA ALA A 52 -14.99 26.28 -44.52
C ALA A 52 -14.31 26.29 -43.13
N LYS A 53 -14.74 27.16 -42.20
CA LYS A 53 -14.18 27.21 -40.84
C LYS A 53 -14.84 26.19 -39.89
N VAL A 54 -16.13 25.91 -40.07
CA VAL A 54 -16.82 24.77 -39.43
C VAL A 54 -16.36 23.45 -40.07
N GLY A 55 -16.08 23.45 -41.37
CA GLY A 55 -15.47 22.34 -42.10
C GLY A 55 -14.05 22.05 -41.62
N ALA A 56 -13.18 23.05 -41.41
CA ALA A 56 -11.82 22.80 -40.90
C ALA A 56 -11.76 22.34 -39.44
N LEU A 57 -12.74 22.74 -38.59
CA LEU A 57 -12.86 22.22 -37.22
C LEU A 57 -13.49 20.82 -37.23
N GLY A 58 -14.54 20.60 -38.01
CA GLY A 58 -15.18 19.30 -38.21
C GLY A 58 -14.28 18.29 -38.93
N ASP A 59 -13.40 18.73 -39.83
CA ASP A 59 -12.38 17.92 -40.48
C ASP A 59 -11.27 17.56 -39.49
N ARG A 60 -10.86 18.47 -38.60
CA ARG A 60 -9.91 18.15 -37.53
C ARG A 60 -10.50 17.14 -36.55
N GLU A 61 -11.77 17.31 -36.19
CA GLU A 61 -12.48 16.41 -35.27
C GLU A 61 -12.79 15.06 -35.94
N ALA A 62 -13.11 15.05 -37.23
CA ALA A 62 -13.26 13.82 -38.03
C ALA A 62 -11.91 13.13 -38.29
N ILE A 63 -10.81 13.87 -38.43
CA ILE A 63 -9.45 13.31 -38.51
C ILE A 63 -9.07 12.70 -37.17
N LEU A 64 -9.36 13.36 -36.05
CA LEU A 64 -9.13 12.81 -34.71
C LEU A 64 -10.00 11.56 -34.47
N GLN A 65 -11.28 11.60 -34.82
CA GLN A 65 -12.15 10.42 -34.74
C GLN A 65 -11.70 9.28 -35.66
N ARG A 66 -11.17 9.58 -36.85
CA ARG A 66 -10.61 8.57 -37.75
C ARG A 66 -9.28 8.03 -37.25
N LEU A 67 -8.46 8.85 -36.58
CA LEU A 67 -7.22 8.41 -35.93
C LEU A 67 -7.52 7.55 -34.71
N ASP A 68 -8.47 7.95 -33.86
CA ASP A 68 -8.97 7.13 -32.74
C ASP A 68 -9.55 5.81 -33.27
N HIS A 69 -10.34 5.85 -34.35
CA HIS A 69 -10.91 4.65 -34.95
C HIS A 69 -9.84 3.77 -35.63
N LEU A 70 -8.80 4.37 -36.24
CA LEU A 70 -7.66 3.62 -36.77
C LEU A 70 -6.84 3.00 -35.65
N GLU A 71 -6.62 3.72 -34.54
CA GLU A 71 -5.98 3.21 -33.34
C GLU A 71 -6.79 2.06 -32.75
N GLU A 72 -8.10 2.21 -32.64
CA GLU A 72 -9.03 1.16 -32.20
C GLU A 72 -9.04 -0.05 -33.14
N VAL A 73 -9.02 0.15 -34.47
CA VAL A 73 -8.98 -0.95 -35.46
C VAL A 73 -7.64 -1.66 -35.46
N VAL A 74 -6.52 -0.93 -35.38
CA VAL A 74 -5.18 -1.49 -35.25
C VAL A 74 -5.04 -2.24 -33.93
N TYR A 75 -5.56 -1.67 -32.84
CA TYR A 75 -5.59 -2.29 -31.52
C TYR A 75 -6.47 -3.56 -31.53
N ASN A 76 -7.65 -3.54 -32.14
CA ASN A 76 -8.51 -4.73 -32.24
C ASN A 76 -7.93 -5.82 -33.16
N GLN A 77 -7.19 -5.45 -34.20
CA GLN A 77 -6.52 -6.41 -35.09
C GLN A 77 -5.22 -6.98 -34.51
N LEU A 78 -4.52 -6.25 -33.63
CA LEU A 78 -3.25 -6.67 -33.04
C LEU A 78 -3.40 -7.21 -31.58
N ASN A 79 -4.40 -6.75 -30.83
CA ASN A 79 -4.57 -6.95 -29.38
C ASN A 79 -5.94 -7.56 -29.00
N GLY A 80 -6.64 -8.23 -29.92
CA GLY A 80 -7.89 -8.95 -29.60
C GLY A 80 -7.71 -10.25 -28.78
N LEU A 81 -6.65 -10.38 -27.98
CA LEU A 81 -6.28 -11.64 -27.31
C LEU A 81 -7.16 -11.94 -26.08
N ALA A 82 -7.68 -10.91 -25.42
CA ALA A 82 -8.59 -11.03 -24.28
C ALA A 82 -10.00 -11.46 -24.66
N LYS A 83 -10.48 -11.08 -25.85
CA LYS A 83 -11.86 -11.32 -26.26
C LYS A 83 -12.24 -12.82 -26.28
N PRO A 84 -11.41 -13.75 -26.81
CA PRO A 84 -11.68 -15.18 -26.76
C PRO A 84 -11.76 -15.77 -25.35
N ILE A 85 -11.11 -15.14 -24.37
CA ILE A 85 -11.13 -15.53 -22.95
C ILE A 85 -12.15 -14.70 -22.13
N GLY A 86 -13.05 -13.98 -22.80
CA GLY A 86 -14.15 -13.25 -22.16
C GLY A 86 -13.77 -11.92 -21.50
N LEU A 87 -12.54 -11.43 -21.73
CA LEU A 87 -12.01 -10.21 -21.13
C LEU A 87 -12.03 -9.02 -22.10
N VAL A 88 -11.94 -7.82 -21.55
CA VAL A 88 -11.96 -6.54 -22.29
C VAL A 88 -10.57 -5.92 -22.31
N GLU A 89 -10.10 -5.50 -23.48
CA GLU A 89 -8.82 -4.79 -23.68
C GLU A 89 -9.09 -3.41 -24.32
N GLY A 90 -8.13 -2.50 -24.18
CA GLY A 90 -8.16 -1.18 -24.80
C GLY A 90 -8.65 -0.05 -23.89
N PRO A 91 -8.47 1.22 -24.31
CA PRO A 91 -8.81 2.36 -23.48
C PRO A 91 -10.32 2.52 -23.31
N GLY A 92 -10.76 2.91 -22.12
CA GLY A 92 -12.16 3.24 -21.84
C GLY A 92 -12.96 2.10 -21.21
N GLY A 93 -14.29 2.20 -21.33
CA GLY A 93 -15.22 1.24 -20.75
C GLY A 93 -15.52 1.48 -19.26
N LEU A 94 -16.04 0.43 -18.60
CA LEU A 94 -16.37 0.46 -17.18
C LEU A 94 -15.12 0.72 -16.34
N GLY A 95 -15.27 1.55 -15.31
CA GLY A 95 -14.20 1.83 -14.34
C GLY A 95 -13.02 2.63 -14.90
N GLN A 96 -13.17 3.22 -16.10
CA GLN A 96 -12.15 4.09 -16.69
C GLN A 96 -11.86 5.30 -15.79
N GLY A 97 -10.58 5.65 -15.65
CA GLY A 97 -10.13 6.72 -14.76
C GLY A 97 -10.27 6.36 -13.29
N GLY A 98 -10.38 5.07 -12.96
CA GLY A 98 -10.58 4.56 -11.60
C GLY A 98 -11.94 4.89 -10.99
N LEU A 99 -12.95 5.23 -11.80
CA LEU A 99 -14.30 5.51 -11.31
C LEU A 99 -15.02 4.24 -10.84
N ALA A 100 -15.99 4.41 -9.94
CA ALA A 100 -16.85 3.31 -9.52
C ALA A 100 -17.63 2.74 -10.71
N ALA A 101 -17.66 1.40 -10.83
CA ALA A 101 -18.42 0.69 -11.84
C ALA A 101 -19.45 -0.25 -11.20
N THR A 102 -20.54 -0.50 -11.93
CA THR A 102 -21.59 -1.43 -11.55
C THR A 102 -22.08 -2.20 -12.77
N LEU A 103 -22.57 -3.41 -12.56
CA LEU A 103 -23.29 -4.17 -13.58
C LEU A 103 -24.80 -3.89 -13.42
N ARG A 104 -25.58 -4.08 -14.50
CA ARG A 104 -27.03 -3.85 -14.49
C ARG A 104 -27.84 -5.07 -14.07
N ASP A 105 -27.27 -6.27 -14.18
CA ASP A 105 -27.90 -7.55 -13.87
C ASP A 105 -27.02 -8.30 -12.86
N ASP A 106 -27.25 -8.04 -11.58
CA ASP A 106 -26.55 -8.69 -10.47
C ASP A 106 -27.30 -9.99 -10.11
N GLY A 107 -27.13 -11.02 -10.95
CA GLY A 107 -27.71 -12.35 -10.70
C GLY A 107 -26.97 -13.16 -9.62
N GLN A 108 -27.49 -14.34 -9.26
CA GLN A 108 -26.90 -15.27 -8.27
C GLN A 108 -25.43 -15.66 -8.55
N GLU A 109 -24.98 -15.60 -9.81
CA GLU A 109 -23.58 -15.86 -10.20
C GLU A 109 -22.60 -14.81 -9.65
N ALA A 110 -23.06 -13.58 -9.42
CA ALA A 110 -22.27 -12.48 -8.86
C ALA A 110 -21.88 -12.74 -7.40
N GLU A 111 -22.80 -13.33 -6.64
CA GLU A 111 -22.64 -13.61 -5.21
C GLU A 111 -21.60 -14.74 -4.99
N GLY A 112 -21.61 -15.77 -5.82
CA GLY A 112 -20.67 -16.90 -5.74
C GLY A 112 -19.20 -16.54 -6.04
N LYS A 113 -18.94 -15.74 -7.07
CA LYS A 113 -17.57 -15.24 -7.36
C LYS A 113 -17.09 -14.25 -6.30
N TYR A 114 -17.99 -13.45 -5.77
CA TYR A 114 -17.66 -12.50 -4.70
C TYR A 114 -17.19 -13.21 -3.44
N GLU A 115 -17.85 -14.32 -3.09
CA GLU A 115 -17.36 -15.22 -2.06
C GLU A 115 -15.96 -15.75 -2.44
N GLU A 116 -15.80 -16.40 -3.60
CA GLU A 116 -14.52 -17.04 -3.96
C GLU A 116 -13.28 -16.12 -3.82
N TYR A 117 -13.34 -14.90 -4.35
CA TYR A 117 -12.18 -14.00 -4.39
C TYR A 117 -12.15 -12.97 -3.25
N GLY A 118 -13.27 -12.69 -2.59
CA GLY A 118 -13.39 -11.60 -1.62
C GLY A 118 -13.49 -10.21 -2.27
N TYR A 119 -13.77 -10.15 -3.58
CA TYR A 119 -14.07 -8.97 -4.38
C TYR A 119 -14.93 -9.35 -5.60
N ASN A 120 -15.51 -8.36 -6.28
CA ASN A 120 -16.42 -8.56 -7.41
C ASN A 120 -15.68 -8.93 -8.71
N ALA A 121 -15.26 -10.20 -8.82
CA ALA A 121 -14.53 -10.69 -9.99
C ALA A 121 -15.37 -10.62 -11.29
N GLN A 122 -16.71 -10.76 -11.22
CA GLN A 122 -17.57 -10.62 -12.39
C GLN A 122 -17.54 -9.20 -12.97
N LEU A 123 -17.58 -8.18 -12.11
CA LEU A 123 -17.39 -6.80 -12.53
C LEU A 123 -15.98 -6.61 -13.11
N SER A 124 -14.96 -7.16 -12.46
CA SER A 124 -13.59 -7.13 -12.96
C SER A 124 -13.49 -7.67 -14.39
N ASP A 125 -14.15 -8.77 -14.72
CA ASP A 125 -14.10 -9.36 -16.07
C ASP A 125 -14.63 -8.40 -17.16
N ARG A 126 -15.44 -7.40 -16.78
CA ARG A 126 -16.01 -6.37 -17.67
C ARG A 126 -15.25 -5.05 -17.65
N ILE A 127 -14.29 -4.89 -16.74
CA ILE A 127 -13.40 -3.74 -16.68
C ILE A 127 -12.17 -4.01 -17.54
N SER A 128 -11.82 -3.05 -18.40
CA SER A 128 -10.68 -3.20 -19.31
C SER A 128 -9.38 -3.53 -18.55
N LEU A 129 -8.56 -4.40 -19.15
CA LEU A 129 -7.19 -4.67 -18.69
C LEU A 129 -6.28 -3.43 -18.80
N ASP A 130 -6.63 -2.47 -19.67
CA ASP A 130 -5.88 -1.24 -19.94
C ASP A 130 -6.56 0.02 -19.41
N ARG A 131 -7.48 -0.12 -18.44
CA ARG A 131 -8.13 1.05 -17.84
C ARG A 131 -7.10 1.99 -17.23
N SER A 132 -7.36 3.29 -17.30
CA SER A 132 -6.58 4.28 -16.56
C SER A 132 -7.03 4.40 -15.10
N ILE A 133 -6.12 4.82 -14.22
CA ILE A 133 -6.40 5.13 -12.81
C ILE A 133 -5.99 6.58 -12.50
N PRO A 134 -6.58 7.23 -11.47
CA PRO A 134 -6.27 8.62 -11.14
C PRO A 134 -4.83 8.78 -10.62
N ASP A 135 -4.17 9.88 -11.00
CA ASP A 135 -2.85 10.24 -10.49
C ASP A 135 -2.95 10.97 -9.14
N TYR A 136 -2.94 10.22 -8.04
CA TYR A 136 -2.95 10.76 -6.68
C TYR A 136 -1.58 11.20 -6.14
N ARG A 137 -0.54 11.24 -6.98
CA ARG A 137 0.79 11.70 -6.52
C ARG A 137 0.74 13.18 -6.12
N PRO A 138 1.49 13.59 -5.07
CA PRO A 138 1.66 15.00 -4.73
C PRO A 138 2.11 15.83 -5.94
N ARG A 139 1.64 17.09 -6.03
CA ARG A 139 1.88 17.96 -7.20
C ARG A 139 3.38 18.12 -7.53
N LYS A 140 4.24 18.12 -6.51
CA LYS A 140 5.69 18.22 -6.67
C LYS A 140 6.26 17.00 -7.40
N CYS A 141 5.77 15.79 -7.13
CA CYS A 141 6.23 14.55 -7.77
C CYS A 141 6.07 14.56 -9.29
N ARG A 142 5.02 15.20 -9.81
CA ARG A 142 4.74 15.28 -11.26
C ARG A 142 5.77 16.09 -12.04
N HIS A 143 6.54 16.95 -11.35
CA HIS A 143 7.55 17.81 -11.95
C HIS A 143 8.98 17.38 -11.58
N MET A 144 9.14 16.26 -10.86
CA MET A 144 10.45 15.73 -10.51
C MET A 144 11.11 15.09 -11.73
N SER A 145 12.39 15.38 -11.91
CA SER A 145 13.22 14.74 -12.93
C SER A 145 14.14 13.71 -12.25
N TYR A 146 14.25 12.53 -12.85
CA TYR A 146 15.15 11.48 -12.41
C TYR A 146 16.31 11.29 -13.39
N ALA A 147 17.39 10.70 -12.91
CA ALA A 147 18.52 10.34 -13.76
C ALA A 147 18.08 9.34 -14.86
N GLN A 148 18.73 9.37 -16.02
CA GLN A 148 18.37 8.48 -17.14
C GLN A 148 18.96 7.07 -16.98
N ASP A 149 20.05 6.94 -16.24
CA ASP A 149 20.79 5.69 -15.98
C ASP A 149 20.33 5.01 -14.69
N LEU A 150 19.00 4.85 -14.52
CA LEU A 150 18.44 4.07 -13.42
C LEU A 150 18.62 2.56 -13.65
N PRO A 151 18.76 1.77 -12.57
CA PRO A 151 18.86 0.31 -12.71
C PRO A 151 17.56 -0.28 -13.23
N GLN A 152 17.65 -1.37 -13.98
CA GLN A 152 16.47 -2.12 -14.41
C GLN A 152 15.82 -2.86 -13.23
N VAL A 153 14.53 -3.14 -13.34
CA VAL A 153 13.72 -3.85 -12.36
C VAL A 153 13.09 -5.12 -12.93
N SER A 154 13.12 -6.20 -12.15
CA SER A 154 12.29 -7.40 -12.34
C SER A 154 11.08 -7.26 -11.42
N VAL A 155 9.86 -7.32 -11.98
CA VAL A 155 8.64 -7.25 -11.18
C VAL A 155 8.10 -8.66 -10.95
N VAL A 156 7.87 -9.04 -9.70
CA VAL A 156 7.42 -10.37 -9.29
C VAL A 156 6.01 -10.26 -8.73
N PHE A 157 5.06 -10.93 -9.38
CA PHE A 157 3.72 -11.17 -8.85
C PHE A 157 3.61 -12.59 -8.31
N ILE A 158 3.10 -12.74 -7.09
CA ILE A 158 2.79 -14.05 -6.52
C ILE A 158 1.28 -14.23 -6.50
N PHE A 159 0.80 -15.40 -6.92
CA PHE A 159 -0.62 -15.68 -6.93
C PHE A 159 -0.93 -17.15 -6.62
N VAL A 160 -2.13 -17.35 -6.08
CA VAL A 160 -2.80 -18.65 -5.99
C VAL A 160 -4.29 -18.42 -6.19
N ASN A 161 -4.87 -19.06 -7.19
CA ASN A 161 -6.30 -18.92 -7.53
C ASN A 161 -6.75 -17.44 -7.61
N GLU A 162 -5.98 -16.59 -8.28
CA GLU A 162 -6.37 -15.19 -8.55
C GLU A 162 -7.32 -15.10 -9.76
N ALA A 163 -8.22 -14.13 -9.79
CA ALA A 163 -9.07 -13.94 -10.97
C ALA A 163 -8.22 -13.57 -12.19
N LEU A 164 -8.48 -14.21 -13.34
CA LEU A 164 -7.70 -14.01 -14.56
C LEU A 164 -7.69 -12.53 -15.02
N SER A 165 -8.84 -11.85 -14.93
CA SER A 165 -8.95 -10.41 -15.25
C SER A 165 -8.05 -9.54 -14.36
N VAL A 166 -7.92 -9.89 -13.09
CA VAL A 166 -7.18 -9.09 -12.11
C VAL A 166 -5.66 -9.26 -12.25
N ILE A 167 -5.18 -10.49 -12.40
CA ILE A 167 -3.74 -10.73 -12.61
C ILE A 167 -3.28 -10.15 -13.95
N LEU A 168 -4.08 -10.29 -15.02
CA LEU A 168 -3.74 -9.70 -16.32
C LEU A 168 -3.79 -8.17 -16.26
N ARG A 169 -4.73 -7.55 -15.54
CA ARG A 169 -4.74 -6.09 -15.35
C ARG A 169 -3.52 -5.60 -14.58
N SER A 170 -3.03 -6.38 -13.61
CA SER A 170 -1.77 -6.09 -12.92
C SER A 170 -0.58 -6.13 -13.87
N VAL A 171 -0.52 -7.13 -14.77
CA VAL A 171 0.51 -7.23 -15.81
C VAL A 171 0.43 -6.08 -16.81
N HIS A 172 -0.76 -5.75 -17.31
CA HIS A 172 -0.96 -4.65 -18.23
C HIS A 172 -0.53 -3.32 -17.60
N SER A 173 -0.99 -3.05 -16.38
CA SER A 173 -0.68 -1.78 -15.71
C SER A 173 0.81 -1.61 -15.44
N VAL A 174 1.55 -2.67 -15.05
CA VAL A 174 3.00 -2.54 -14.84
C VAL A 174 3.75 -2.36 -16.16
N VAL A 175 3.34 -3.04 -17.23
CA VAL A 175 3.97 -2.89 -18.55
C VAL A 175 3.68 -1.50 -19.15
N ASN A 176 2.44 -1.03 -19.03
CA ASN A 176 2.01 0.26 -19.58
C ASN A 176 2.58 1.46 -18.82
N HIS A 177 2.80 1.33 -17.50
CA HIS A 177 3.25 2.44 -16.64
C HIS A 177 4.73 2.36 -16.23
N THR A 178 5.51 1.44 -16.79
CA THR A 178 6.96 1.36 -16.57
C THR A 178 7.70 1.61 -17.88
N PRO A 179 8.63 2.58 -17.93
CA PRO A 179 9.44 2.79 -19.13
C PRO A 179 10.18 1.51 -19.55
N SER A 180 10.18 1.21 -20.85
CA SER A 180 10.70 -0.07 -21.39
C SER A 180 12.18 -0.29 -21.11
N GLN A 181 12.98 0.77 -20.98
CA GLN A 181 14.38 0.68 -20.60
C GLN A 181 14.58 0.26 -19.14
N LEU A 182 13.59 0.48 -18.26
CA LEU A 182 13.64 0.13 -16.84
C LEU A 182 13.05 -1.25 -16.56
N LEU A 183 11.99 -1.65 -17.26
CA LEU A 183 11.36 -2.95 -17.03
C LEU A 183 12.15 -4.08 -17.72
N LYS A 184 12.87 -4.89 -16.93
CA LYS A 184 13.63 -6.02 -17.46
C LYS A 184 12.73 -7.20 -17.81
N GLU A 185 11.85 -7.55 -16.87
CA GLU A 185 10.99 -8.72 -16.95
C GLU A 185 9.87 -8.64 -15.91
N VAL A 186 8.78 -9.35 -16.17
CA VAL A 186 7.69 -9.59 -15.22
C VAL A 186 7.63 -11.09 -14.95
N ILE A 187 7.62 -11.48 -13.68
CA ILE A 187 7.67 -12.88 -13.24
C ILE A 187 6.39 -13.17 -12.47
N LEU A 188 5.57 -14.06 -13.02
CA LEU A 188 4.36 -14.56 -12.40
C LEU A 188 4.67 -15.88 -11.69
N VAL A 189 4.66 -15.87 -10.37
CA VAL A 189 4.89 -17.06 -9.54
C VAL A 189 3.55 -17.65 -9.15
N ASP A 190 3.19 -18.76 -9.78
CA ASP A 190 2.02 -19.56 -9.46
C ASP A 190 2.35 -20.50 -8.28
N ASP A 191 1.79 -20.20 -7.11
CA ASP A 191 1.93 -21.04 -5.91
C ASP A 191 0.95 -22.23 -5.92
N ASN A 192 1.00 -22.98 -7.01
CA ASN A 192 0.20 -24.17 -7.27
C ASN A 192 -1.32 -23.92 -7.25
N SER A 193 -1.80 -23.01 -8.09
CA SER A 193 -3.24 -22.78 -8.34
C SER A 193 -3.92 -24.02 -8.91
N ASP A 194 -5.20 -24.21 -8.58
CA ASP A 194 -6.05 -25.27 -9.13
C ASP A 194 -6.94 -24.75 -10.27
N ASN A 195 -7.13 -23.42 -10.38
CA ASN A 195 -7.91 -22.81 -11.45
C ASN A 195 -7.27 -23.07 -12.83
N VAL A 196 -8.02 -23.71 -13.73
CA VAL A 196 -7.60 -24.10 -15.08
C VAL A 196 -7.32 -22.89 -15.97
N GLU A 197 -8.01 -21.76 -15.77
CA GLU A 197 -7.79 -20.52 -16.51
C GLU A 197 -6.39 -19.95 -16.26
N LEU A 198 -5.87 -20.10 -15.03
CA LEU A 198 -4.52 -19.70 -14.65
C LEU A 198 -3.43 -20.65 -15.17
N LYS A 199 -3.83 -21.75 -15.81
CA LYS A 199 -2.92 -22.67 -16.50
C LYS A 199 -2.84 -22.26 -17.98
N PHE A 200 -3.70 -22.84 -18.81
CA PHE A 200 -3.59 -22.75 -20.26
C PHE A 200 -3.87 -21.33 -20.79
N ASN A 201 -4.94 -20.66 -20.31
CA ASN A 201 -5.32 -19.35 -20.82
C ASN A 201 -4.27 -18.28 -20.47
N LEU A 202 -3.82 -18.25 -19.22
CA LEU A 202 -2.75 -17.35 -18.78
C LEU A 202 -1.46 -17.56 -19.59
N ASP A 203 -0.99 -18.80 -19.70
CA ASP A 203 0.23 -19.14 -20.47
C ASP A 203 0.12 -18.66 -21.92
N GLN A 204 -0.99 -18.99 -22.59
CA GLN A 204 -1.19 -18.62 -23.98
C GLN A 204 -1.25 -17.10 -24.14
N TYR A 205 -1.94 -16.42 -23.24
CA TYR A 205 -2.11 -14.97 -23.29
C TYR A 205 -0.77 -14.25 -23.15
N VAL A 206 -0.01 -14.53 -22.08
CA VAL A 206 1.25 -13.81 -21.82
C VAL A 206 2.32 -14.14 -22.85
N ASN A 207 2.39 -15.38 -23.34
CA ASN A 207 3.35 -15.77 -24.37
C ASN A 207 3.09 -15.09 -25.70
N LYS A 208 1.82 -14.86 -26.05
CA LYS A 208 1.44 -14.14 -27.28
C LYS A 208 1.60 -12.62 -27.14
N ARG A 209 1.14 -12.06 -26.01
CA ARG A 209 1.10 -10.59 -25.80
C ARG A 209 2.46 -10.00 -25.43
N TYR A 210 3.24 -10.71 -24.61
CA TYR A 210 4.48 -10.21 -24.00
C TYR A 210 5.65 -11.19 -24.19
N PRO A 211 5.98 -11.57 -25.44
CA PRO A 211 6.97 -12.61 -25.72
C PRO A 211 8.33 -12.28 -25.10
N GLY A 212 8.81 -13.14 -24.21
CA GLY A 212 10.10 -13.01 -23.52
C GLY A 212 10.15 -11.99 -22.37
N LEU A 213 9.16 -11.08 -22.28
CA LEU A 213 9.06 -10.09 -21.20
C LEU A 213 8.38 -10.66 -19.96
N VAL A 214 7.28 -11.38 -20.13
CA VAL A 214 6.53 -12.01 -19.03
C VAL A 214 6.91 -13.49 -18.95
N LYS A 215 7.26 -13.95 -17.75
CA LYS A 215 7.66 -15.34 -17.47
C LYS A 215 6.78 -15.91 -16.37
N ILE A 216 6.42 -17.19 -16.48
CA ILE A 216 5.64 -17.89 -15.47
C ILE A 216 6.54 -18.93 -14.78
N VAL A 217 6.55 -18.90 -13.45
CA VAL A 217 7.22 -19.88 -12.58
C VAL A 217 6.14 -20.62 -11.83
N ARG A 218 6.06 -21.95 -11.98
CA ARG A 218 5.04 -22.77 -11.31
C ARG A 218 5.66 -23.62 -10.21
N ASN A 219 5.16 -23.48 -8.99
CA ASN A 219 5.51 -24.37 -7.91
C ASN A 219 4.82 -25.74 -8.11
N SER A 220 5.50 -26.82 -7.73
CA SER A 220 4.96 -28.18 -7.81
C SER A 220 3.98 -28.53 -6.69
N ARG A 221 3.95 -27.71 -5.64
CA ARG A 221 3.04 -27.78 -4.50
C ARG A 221 2.86 -26.39 -3.93
N ARG A 222 1.82 -26.21 -3.10
CA ARG A 222 1.56 -24.95 -2.42
C ARG A 222 2.58 -24.71 -1.32
N GLU A 223 3.43 -23.70 -1.48
CA GLU A 223 4.54 -23.38 -0.58
C GLU A 223 4.24 -22.16 0.32
N GLY A 224 3.21 -21.37 -0.01
CA GLY A 224 2.85 -20.14 0.68
C GLY A 224 3.54 -18.89 0.11
N LEU A 225 3.02 -17.71 0.51
CA LEU A 225 3.44 -16.40 0.00
C LEU A 225 4.96 -16.20 0.10
N ILE A 226 5.52 -16.59 1.23
CA ILE A 226 6.92 -16.36 1.61
C ILE A 226 7.86 -17.11 0.66
N ARG A 227 7.65 -18.42 0.53
CA ARG A 227 8.50 -19.27 -0.32
C ARG A 227 8.26 -19.00 -1.79
N ALA A 228 7.05 -18.64 -2.20
CA ALA A 228 6.78 -18.21 -3.57
C ALA A 228 7.54 -16.90 -3.92
N ARG A 229 7.63 -15.93 -3.00
CA ARG A 229 8.53 -14.76 -3.17
C ARG A 229 9.98 -15.18 -3.39
N LEU A 230 10.47 -16.18 -2.64
CA LEU A 230 11.83 -16.69 -2.81
C LEU A 230 12.04 -17.32 -4.21
N GLN A 231 11.04 -18.00 -4.76
CA GLN A 231 11.12 -18.54 -6.13
C GLN A 231 11.15 -17.40 -7.17
N GLY A 232 10.34 -16.37 -6.97
CA GLY A 232 10.38 -15.17 -7.82
C GLY A 232 11.75 -14.48 -7.78
N TRP A 233 12.35 -14.34 -6.60
CA TRP A 233 13.70 -13.80 -6.45
C TRP A 233 14.76 -14.63 -7.19
N LYS A 234 14.68 -15.97 -7.10
CA LYS A 234 15.60 -16.88 -7.81
C LYS A 234 15.50 -16.75 -9.33
N ALA A 235 14.30 -16.50 -9.84
CA ALA A 235 14.05 -16.33 -11.27
C ALA A 235 14.43 -14.92 -11.78
N ALA A 236 14.49 -13.92 -10.88
CA ALA A 236 14.78 -12.53 -11.23
C ALA A 236 16.26 -12.31 -11.59
N THR A 237 16.47 -11.57 -12.68
CA THR A 237 17.79 -11.31 -13.27
C THR A 237 18.19 -9.84 -13.25
N ALA A 238 17.25 -8.91 -12.97
CA ALA A 238 17.57 -7.49 -12.89
C ALA A 238 18.33 -7.14 -11.59
N PRO A 239 19.03 -5.98 -11.55
CA PRO A 239 19.67 -5.49 -10.34
C PRO A 239 18.68 -5.20 -9.20
N VAL A 240 17.45 -4.77 -9.52
CA VAL A 240 16.40 -4.47 -8.55
C VAL A 240 15.23 -5.43 -8.74
N VAL A 241 14.61 -5.88 -7.65
CA VAL A 241 13.41 -6.71 -7.67
C VAL A 241 12.28 -6.01 -6.93
N GLY A 242 11.11 -5.92 -7.55
CA GLY A 242 9.89 -5.45 -6.93
C GLY A 242 8.92 -6.60 -6.72
N PHE A 243 8.51 -6.87 -5.48
CA PHE A 243 7.50 -7.87 -5.15
C PHE A 243 6.17 -7.19 -4.95
N PHE A 244 5.13 -7.74 -5.59
CA PHE A 244 3.77 -7.20 -5.54
C PHE A 244 2.76 -8.34 -5.44
N ASP A 245 1.64 -8.07 -4.76
CA ASP A 245 0.45 -8.92 -4.87
C ASP A 245 -0.10 -8.90 -6.30
N ALA A 246 -0.79 -9.97 -6.71
CA ALA A 246 -1.30 -10.13 -8.07
C ALA A 246 -2.57 -9.31 -8.40
N HIS A 247 -3.00 -8.44 -7.48
CA HIS A 247 -4.23 -7.66 -7.57
C HIS A 247 -3.96 -6.18 -7.30
N VAL A 248 -3.12 -5.61 -8.16
CA VAL A 248 -2.66 -4.22 -8.07
C VAL A 248 -2.73 -3.50 -9.41
N GLU A 249 -2.87 -2.19 -9.39
CA GLU A 249 -2.78 -1.34 -10.58
C GLU A 249 -1.74 -0.25 -10.35
N PHE A 250 -0.72 -0.22 -11.21
CA PHE A 250 0.39 0.72 -11.08
C PHE A 250 0.00 2.10 -11.54
N ASN A 251 0.41 3.14 -10.81
CA ASN A 251 0.22 4.52 -11.23
C ASN A 251 1.36 4.97 -12.15
N THR A 252 1.15 6.05 -12.89
CA THR A 252 2.18 6.62 -13.76
C THR A 252 3.39 7.09 -12.93
N GLY A 253 4.60 6.84 -13.44
CA GLY A 253 5.86 7.27 -12.83
C GLY A 253 6.13 6.67 -11.45
N TRP A 254 5.68 5.44 -11.20
CA TRP A 254 5.91 4.74 -9.94
C TRP A 254 7.35 4.23 -9.81
N ALA A 255 7.99 3.84 -10.91
CA ALA A 255 9.25 3.10 -10.91
C ALA A 255 10.46 4.01 -10.65
N GLU A 256 10.53 5.15 -11.33
CA GLU A 256 11.64 6.09 -11.29
C GLU A 256 11.98 6.60 -9.87
N PRO A 257 11.02 7.06 -9.04
CA PRO A 257 11.30 7.41 -7.66
C PRO A 257 11.85 6.24 -6.86
N ALA A 258 11.29 5.04 -7.02
CA ALA A 258 11.74 3.87 -6.27
C ALA A 258 13.18 3.46 -6.65
N LEU A 259 13.47 3.41 -7.95
CA LEU A 259 14.78 3.04 -8.46
C LEU A 259 15.85 4.09 -8.15
N SER A 260 15.50 5.37 -8.14
CA SER A 260 16.41 6.44 -7.71
C SER A 260 16.86 6.25 -6.27
N ARG A 261 15.92 5.96 -5.36
CA ARG A 261 16.24 5.78 -3.93
C ARG A 261 17.13 4.58 -3.66
N ILE A 262 16.91 3.47 -4.38
CA ILE A 262 17.74 2.27 -4.27
C ILE A 262 19.12 2.51 -4.88
N ARG A 263 19.20 3.24 -6.00
CA ARG A 263 20.49 3.61 -6.59
C ARG A 263 21.35 4.47 -5.65
N GLU A 264 20.72 5.40 -4.92
CA GLU A 264 21.41 6.24 -3.95
C GLU A 264 21.97 5.45 -2.75
N ASP A 265 21.31 4.37 -2.36
CA ASP A 265 21.80 3.43 -1.34
C ASP A 265 21.08 2.08 -1.51
N ARG A 266 21.86 1.06 -1.91
CA ARG A 266 21.34 -0.28 -2.17
C ARG A 266 20.74 -0.96 -0.94
N ARG A 267 21.02 -0.45 0.27
CA ARG A 267 20.53 -1.00 1.53
C ARG A 267 19.11 -0.52 1.92
N ARG A 268 18.48 0.28 1.05
CA ARG A 268 17.09 0.72 1.22
C ARG A 268 16.12 -0.30 0.67
N ILE A 269 15.10 -0.61 1.46
CA ILE A 269 13.87 -1.21 0.95
C ILE A 269 12.85 -0.10 0.77
N VAL A 270 12.31 0.00 -0.44
CA VAL A 270 11.39 1.04 -0.84
C VAL A 270 9.98 0.46 -0.94
N LEU A 271 9.01 1.15 -0.33
CA LEU A 271 7.61 0.81 -0.39
C LEU A 271 6.88 1.88 -1.21
N PRO A 272 6.21 1.53 -2.31
CA PRO A 272 5.24 2.43 -2.92
C PRO A 272 4.14 2.79 -1.91
N ALA A 273 3.65 4.03 -1.94
CA ALA A 273 2.42 4.38 -1.26
C ALA A 273 1.25 3.63 -1.91
N ILE A 274 0.33 3.13 -1.08
CA ILE A 274 -0.75 2.24 -1.51
C ILE A 274 -2.03 3.05 -1.58
N ASP A 275 -2.76 2.96 -2.69
CA ASP A 275 -4.14 3.45 -2.85
C ASP A 275 -5.12 2.26 -2.77
N ASN A 276 -6.39 2.50 -2.44
CA ASN A 276 -7.38 1.42 -2.33
C ASN A 276 -8.19 1.27 -3.62
N ILE A 277 -8.33 0.04 -4.10
CA ILE A 277 -9.32 -0.33 -5.11
C ILE A 277 -10.47 -1.04 -4.39
N LYS A 278 -11.65 -0.42 -4.40
CA LYS A 278 -12.83 -0.96 -3.71
C LYS A 278 -13.21 -2.34 -4.25
N TYR A 279 -13.34 -3.30 -3.32
CA TYR A 279 -13.66 -4.69 -3.63
C TYR A 279 -14.96 -4.87 -4.45
N SER A 280 -15.95 -3.98 -4.30
CA SER A 280 -17.27 -4.13 -4.92
C SER A 280 -17.43 -3.40 -6.25
N THR A 281 -16.86 -2.19 -6.35
CA THR A 281 -17.08 -1.26 -7.47
C THR A 281 -15.82 -1.01 -8.30
N PHE A 282 -14.66 -1.49 -7.85
CA PHE A 282 -13.36 -1.22 -8.47
C PHE A 282 -12.99 0.26 -8.58
N GLU A 283 -13.63 1.13 -7.80
CA GLU A 283 -13.26 2.53 -7.63
C GLU A 283 -11.89 2.65 -6.98
N VAL A 284 -11.03 3.54 -7.49
CA VAL A 284 -9.71 3.82 -6.91
C VAL A 284 -9.81 5.04 -5.98
N GLN A 285 -9.60 4.80 -4.70
CA GLN A 285 -9.63 5.81 -3.65
C GLN A 285 -8.23 6.11 -3.15
N GLN A 286 -7.93 7.40 -3.01
CA GLN A 286 -6.66 7.86 -2.46
C GLN A 286 -6.57 7.46 -0.99
N TYR A 287 -5.49 6.79 -0.61
CA TYR A 287 -5.12 6.64 0.80
C TYR A 287 -4.11 7.71 1.21
N ALA A 288 -4.28 8.21 2.43
CA ALA A 288 -3.38 9.17 3.01
C ALA A 288 -1.96 8.60 3.12
N ASN A 289 -0.96 9.46 2.96
CA ASN A 289 0.42 9.05 3.17
C ASN A 289 0.64 8.70 4.65
N ALA A 290 1.13 7.49 4.89
CA ALA A 290 1.33 6.96 6.23
C ALA A 290 2.66 6.19 6.29
N ALA A 291 3.23 6.10 7.49
CA ALA A 291 4.25 5.11 7.78
C ALA A 291 3.56 3.78 8.16
N HIS A 292 4.33 2.69 8.22
CA HIS A 292 3.83 1.38 8.61
C HIS A 292 4.49 0.94 9.91
N GLY A 293 3.66 0.62 10.90
CA GLY A 293 4.05 0.07 12.18
C GLY A 293 3.40 -1.29 12.41
N TYR A 294 3.52 -1.77 13.64
CA TYR A 294 2.85 -2.98 14.09
C TYR A 294 2.58 -2.93 15.59
N ASN A 295 1.70 -3.82 16.08
CA ASN A 295 1.45 -4.04 17.50
C ASN A 295 2.22 -5.27 18.03
N TRP A 296 2.15 -5.58 19.33
CA TRP A 296 2.86 -6.74 19.89
C TRP A 296 2.37 -8.10 19.39
N GLY A 297 1.19 -8.19 18.77
CA GLY A 297 0.77 -9.38 18.02
C GLY A 297 1.49 -9.54 16.68
N LEU A 298 2.36 -8.61 16.31
CA LEU A 298 3.03 -8.49 15.01
C LEU A 298 2.05 -8.32 13.84
N TRP A 299 0.90 -7.69 14.12
CA TRP A 299 -0.03 -7.24 13.09
C TRP A 299 0.41 -5.88 12.58
N CYS A 300 0.62 -5.78 11.26
CA CYS A 300 0.93 -4.50 10.62
C CYS A 300 -0.26 -3.56 10.63
N MET A 301 0.02 -2.27 10.76
CA MET A 301 -0.95 -1.20 10.74
C MET A 301 -0.35 0.07 10.13
N TYR A 302 -1.21 0.95 9.62
CA TYR A 302 -0.81 2.30 9.28
C TYR A 302 -0.58 3.11 10.55
N ILE A 303 0.51 3.86 10.59
CA ILE A 303 0.84 4.79 11.66
C ILE A 303 1.07 6.19 11.10
N ILE A 304 0.95 7.17 11.97
CA ILE A 304 1.24 8.57 11.62
C ILE A 304 2.71 8.66 11.19
N PRO A 305 3.03 9.39 10.10
CA PRO A 305 4.42 9.66 9.73
C PRO A 305 5.24 10.25 10.88
N PRO A 306 6.56 10.02 10.90
CA PRO A 306 7.44 10.61 11.92
C PRO A 306 7.27 12.12 12.04
N GLN A 307 7.39 12.65 13.26
CA GLN A 307 7.18 14.08 13.54
C GLN A 307 8.09 14.98 12.67
N ASP A 308 9.33 14.57 12.42
CA ASP A 308 10.26 15.34 11.58
C ASP A 308 9.84 15.38 10.11
N TRP A 309 9.05 14.42 9.63
CA TRP A 309 8.45 14.47 8.29
C TRP A 309 7.25 15.44 8.28
N LEU A 310 6.40 15.38 9.32
CA LEU A 310 5.27 16.30 9.48
C LEU A 310 5.74 17.77 9.56
N ASP A 311 6.78 18.03 10.34
CA ASP A 311 7.35 19.36 10.54
C ASP A 311 7.95 19.95 9.24
N ARG A 312 8.44 19.10 8.32
CA ARG A 312 8.93 19.55 7.01
C ARG A 312 7.82 20.03 6.09
N GLY A 313 6.61 19.48 6.23
CA GLY A 313 5.45 19.83 5.40
C GLY A 313 5.58 19.48 3.91
N ASP A 314 6.57 18.67 3.51
CA ASP A 314 6.76 18.24 2.12
C ASP A 314 6.15 16.85 1.90
N GLU A 315 4.91 16.82 1.41
CA GLU A 315 4.17 15.58 1.13
C GLU A 315 4.83 14.68 0.07
N SER A 316 5.81 15.18 -0.69
CA SER A 316 6.55 14.38 -1.67
C SER A 316 7.77 13.67 -1.08
N ALA A 317 8.18 14.02 0.14
CA ALA A 317 9.38 13.48 0.75
C ALA A 317 9.18 12.00 1.17
N PRO A 318 10.22 11.16 1.09
CA PRO A 318 10.20 9.80 1.63
C PRO A 318 9.81 9.78 3.11
N ILE A 319 8.96 8.83 3.49
CA ILE A 319 8.52 8.61 4.87
C ILE A 319 9.30 7.43 5.43
N ARG A 320 10.09 7.66 6.49
CA ARG A 320 10.75 6.59 7.22
C ARG A 320 9.69 5.69 7.88
N THR A 321 9.83 4.37 7.73
CA THR A 321 8.84 3.41 8.23
C THR A 321 9.47 2.28 9.03
N PRO A 322 8.96 1.95 10.24
CA PRO A 322 9.42 0.82 11.06
C PRO A 322 9.30 -0.55 10.39
N ALA A 323 8.19 -0.76 9.69
CA ALA A 323 7.85 -2.02 9.04
C ALA A 323 7.30 -1.76 7.63
N MET A 324 6.77 -2.81 7.02
CA MET A 324 6.07 -2.74 5.74
C MET A 324 4.73 -3.45 5.80
N ILE A 325 3.73 -2.88 5.12
CA ILE A 325 2.55 -3.65 4.75
C ILE A 325 2.96 -4.65 3.69
N GLY A 326 2.52 -5.90 3.85
CA GLY A 326 3.01 -7.03 3.08
C GLY A 326 2.66 -7.01 1.59
N CYS A 327 1.90 -6.05 1.06
CA CYS A 327 1.41 -6.10 -0.33
C CYS A 327 2.49 -5.78 -1.39
N SER A 328 3.49 -4.95 -1.05
CA SER A 328 4.54 -4.60 -2.00
C SER A 328 5.81 -4.06 -1.36
N PHE A 329 6.95 -4.32 -2.01
CA PHE A 329 8.22 -3.67 -1.73
C PHE A 329 9.20 -3.83 -2.90
N VAL A 330 10.14 -2.90 -3.01
CA VAL A 330 11.19 -2.87 -4.03
C VAL A 330 12.55 -2.84 -3.34
N VAL A 331 13.47 -3.69 -3.80
CA VAL A 331 14.76 -3.90 -3.13
C VAL A 331 15.85 -4.25 -4.13
N ASP A 332 17.09 -3.87 -3.84
CA ASP A 332 18.27 -4.36 -4.54
C ASP A 332 18.40 -5.88 -4.39
N ARG A 333 18.57 -6.59 -5.51
CA ARG A 333 18.50 -8.06 -5.58
C ARG A 333 19.59 -8.71 -4.72
N GLU A 334 20.81 -8.17 -4.79
CA GLU A 334 21.96 -8.70 -4.08
C GLU A 334 21.87 -8.38 -2.59
N TYR A 335 21.50 -7.15 -2.25
CA TYR A 335 21.26 -6.76 -0.86
C TYR A 335 20.21 -7.64 -0.19
N PHE A 336 19.10 -7.95 -0.87
CA PHE A 336 18.08 -8.84 -0.33
C PHE A 336 18.65 -10.23 -0.01
N GLY A 337 19.54 -10.75 -0.87
CA GLY A 337 20.31 -11.97 -0.62
C GLY A 337 21.28 -11.85 0.56
N ASP A 338 22.03 -10.75 0.63
CA ASP A 338 23.01 -10.46 1.70
C ASP A 338 22.37 -10.49 3.09
N ILE A 339 21.13 -9.95 3.20
CA ILE A 339 20.37 -9.92 4.45
C ILE A 339 19.56 -11.20 4.69
N GLY A 340 19.72 -12.25 3.87
CA GLY A 340 19.11 -13.56 4.08
C GLY A 340 17.64 -13.66 3.67
N LEU A 341 17.21 -12.92 2.64
CA LEU A 341 15.88 -13.00 2.01
C LEU A 341 14.72 -12.91 3.02
N LEU A 342 13.60 -13.62 2.82
CA LEU A 342 12.60 -13.90 3.86
C LEU A 342 12.96 -15.21 4.58
N ASP A 343 12.51 -15.38 5.83
CA ASP A 343 12.72 -16.63 6.59
C ASP A 343 11.96 -17.80 5.92
N PRO A 344 12.65 -18.79 5.30
CA PRO A 344 12.00 -19.90 4.63
C PRO A 344 11.27 -20.86 5.59
N GLY A 345 11.56 -20.76 6.90
CA GLY A 345 10.89 -21.53 7.94
C GLY A 345 9.55 -20.94 8.38
N MET A 346 9.19 -19.73 7.92
CA MET A 346 7.83 -19.22 8.06
C MET A 346 6.89 -19.87 7.03
N GLU A 347 5.65 -20.10 7.44
CA GLU A 347 4.68 -20.89 6.69
C GLU A 347 3.46 -20.06 6.28
N VAL A 348 2.96 -20.32 5.07
CA VAL A 348 1.73 -19.76 4.48
C VAL A 348 1.74 -18.22 4.38
N TYR A 349 1.46 -17.52 5.48
CA TYR A 349 1.26 -16.07 5.52
C TYR A 349 1.40 -15.54 6.96
N GLY A 350 1.91 -14.31 7.11
CA GLY A 350 1.83 -13.53 8.34
C GLY A 350 3.18 -13.41 9.05
N GLY A 351 3.48 -12.20 9.54
CA GLY A 351 4.68 -11.89 10.30
C GLY A 351 5.94 -11.65 9.47
N GLU A 352 5.99 -12.08 8.21
CA GLU A 352 7.19 -11.98 7.36
C GLU A 352 7.56 -10.52 7.04
N ASN A 353 6.54 -9.68 6.90
CA ASN A 353 6.65 -8.27 6.59
C ASN A 353 7.16 -7.47 7.81
N VAL A 354 6.75 -7.85 9.02
CA VAL A 354 7.26 -7.28 10.28
C VAL A 354 8.67 -7.78 10.57
N GLU A 355 8.95 -9.08 10.38
CA GLU A 355 10.30 -9.67 10.52
C GLU A 355 11.31 -8.95 9.64
N LEU A 356 10.97 -8.73 8.37
CA LEU A 356 11.84 -8.04 7.44
C LEU A 356 12.12 -6.60 7.89
N GLY A 357 11.10 -5.89 8.39
CA GLY A 357 11.26 -4.53 8.95
C GLY A 357 12.22 -4.47 10.13
N MET A 358 12.02 -5.34 11.12
CA MET A 358 12.90 -5.44 12.28
C MET A 358 14.34 -5.75 11.86
N ARG A 359 14.53 -6.71 10.96
CA ARG A 359 15.86 -7.13 10.49
C ARG A 359 16.57 -6.02 9.72
N VAL A 360 15.92 -5.41 8.74
CA VAL A 360 16.55 -4.38 7.88
C VAL A 360 17.12 -3.25 8.72
N TRP A 361 16.33 -2.74 9.65
CA TRP A 361 16.76 -1.66 10.53
C TRP A 361 17.85 -2.09 11.52
N GLN A 362 17.69 -3.24 12.18
CA GLN A 362 18.69 -3.73 13.12
C GLN A 362 20.03 -4.04 12.43
N CYS A 363 20.02 -4.47 11.17
CA CYS A 363 21.21 -4.88 10.43
C CYS A 363 21.79 -3.77 9.53
N GLY A 364 21.38 -2.51 9.73
CA GLY A 364 22.05 -1.34 9.15
C GLY A 364 21.54 -0.91 7.76
N GLY A 365 20.39 -1.39 7.32
CA GLY A 365 19.63 -0.82 6.21
C GLY A 365 18.54 0.14 6.69
N SER A 366 17.65 0.52 5.77
CA SER A 366 16.50 1.37 6.08
C SER A 366 15.28 1.04 5.22
N MET A 367 14.11 1.47 5.69
CA MET A 367 12.85 1.32 4.96
C MET A 367 12.12 2.65 4.82
N GLU A 368 11.57 2.89 3.63
CA GLU A 368 10.92 4.15 3.28
C GLU A 368 9.64 3.91 2.47
N VAL A 369 8.54 4.56 2.84
CA VAL A 369 7.37 4.72 1.98
C VAL A 369 7.57 5.94 1.08
N LEU A 370 7.32 5.82 -0.22
CA LEU A 370 7.50 6.91 -1.18
C LEU A 370 6.15 7.44 -1.67
N PRO A 371 5.72 8.64 -1.23
CA PRO A 371 4.48 9.28 -1.73
C PRO A 371 4.45 9.48 -3.26
N CYS A 372 5.61 9.64 -3.89
CA CYS A 372 5.73 9.80 -5.35
C CYS A 372 5.65 8.49 -6.14
N SER A 373 5.84 7.33 -5.50
CA SER A 373 5.66 6.00 -6.10
C SER A 373 4.34 5.44 -5.60
N ARG A 374 3.31 5.34 -6.45
CA ARG A 374 1.97 4.90 -6.02
C ARG A 374 1.51 3.66 -6.77
N VAL A 375 0.89 2.75 -6.03
CA VAL A 375 0.26 1.53 -6.56
C VAL A 375 -1.10 1.37 -5.88
N ALA A 376 -2.15 1.15 -6.65
CA ALA A 376 -3.47 0.86 -6.11
C ALA A 376 -3.61 -0.64 -5.86
N HIS A 377 -4.19 -1.05 -4.74
CA HIS A 377 -4.33 -2.46 -4.32
C HIS A 377 -5.80 -2.78 -4.05
N ILE A 378 -6.27 -3.95 -4.49
CA ILE A 378 -7.64 -4.40 -4.26
C ILE A 378 -7.82 -4.85 -2.81
N GLU A 379 -8.62 -4.09 -2.06
CA GLU A 379 -9.10 -4.50 -0.74
C GLU A 379 -9.90 -5.80 -0.87
N ARG A 380 -9.77 -6.71 0.10
CA ARG A 380 -10.56 -7.94 0.15
C ARG A 380 -11.43 -7.95 1.39
N THR A 381 -12.65 -8.43 1.24
CA THR A 381 -13.54 -8.70 2.39
C THR A 381 -13.10 -9.94 3.17
N ARG A 382 -12.44 -10.90 2.51
CA ARG A 382 -11.87 -12.10 3.13
C ARG A 382 -10.60 -12.57 2.45
N LYS A 383 -9.77 -13.33 3.16
CA LYS A 383 -8.55 -13.95 2.62
C LYS A 383 -8.87 -15.39 2.16
N PRO A 384 -8.96 -15.68 0.85
CA PRO A 384 -9.44 -16.97 0.36
C PRO A 384 -8.41 -18.10 0.44
N TYR A 385 -7.25 -17.86 1.05
CA TYR A 385 -6.09 -18.73 0.88
C TYR A 385 -6.04 -19.88 1.89
N ASN A 386 -6.51 -19.71 3.12
CA ASN A 386 -6.48 -20.75 4.15
C ASN A 386 -7.50 -20.45 5.26
N ASN A 387 -8.09 -21.48 5.85
CA ASN A 387 -9.06 -21.36 6.93
C ASN A 387 -8.39 -21.22 8.31
N ASP A 388 -7.16 -21.74 8.48
CA ASP A 388 -6.43 -21.70 9.76
C ASP A 388 -5.26 -20.68 9.73
N ILE A 389 -5.58 -19.42 9.45
CA ILE A 389 -4.56 -18.35 9.41
C ILE A 389 -3.99 -18.08 10.82
N ASP A 390 -4.78 -18.32 11.88
CA ASP A 390 -4.41 -18.01 13.25
C ASP A 390 -3.22 -18.85 13.74
N TYR A 391 -3.20 -20.15 13.46
CA TYR A 391 -2.07 -21.02 13.83
C TYR A 391 -0.77 -20.57 13.16
N TYR A 392 -0.79 -20.36 11.83
CA TYR A 392 0.42 -19.97 11.08
C TYR A 392 0.91 -18.57 11.48
N ALA A 393 -0.01 -17.62 11.71
CA ALA A 393 0.34 -16.28 12.17
C ALA A 393 1.02 -16.32 13.55
N LYS A 394 0.47 -17.09 14.52
CA LYS A 394 1.11 -17.33 15.82
C LYS A 394 2.50 -17.89 15.66
N ARG A 395 2.61 -18.99 14.90
CA ARG A 395 3.87 -19.70 14.68
C ARG A 395 4.95 -18.77 14.11
N ASN A 396 4.62 -18.04 13.04
CA ASN A 396 5.55 -17.12 12.38
C ASN A 396 5.91 -15.94 13.29
N ALA A 397 4.96 -15.43 14.08
CA ALA A 397 5.22 -14.36 15.03
C ALA A 397 6.22 -14.78 16.11
N LEU A 398 6.09 -16.00 16.65
CA LEU A 398 7.06 -16.55 17.60
C LEU A 398 8.45 -16.71 16.98
N ARG A 399 8.55 -17.19 15.73
CA ARG A 399 9.85 -17.25 15.02
C ARG A 399 10.52 -15.88 14.93
N ALA A 400 9.76 -14.85 14.55
CA ALA A 400 10.27 -13.50 14.45
C ALA A 400 10.70 -12.96 15.83
N ALA A 401 9.89 -13.21 16.87
CA ALA A 401 10.16 -12.77 18.23
C ALA A 401 11.43 -13.39 18.82
N GLU A 402 11.61 -14.71 18.67
CA GLU A 402 12.78 -15.43 19.16
C GLU A 402 14.10 -14.97 18.53
N VAL A 403 14.05 -14.51 17.27
CA VAL A 403 15.26 -14.06 16.56
C VAL A 403 15.54 -12.58 16.79
N TRP A 404 14.52 -11.72 16.74
CA TRP A 404 14.71 -10.28 16.53
C TRP A 404 14.29 -9.40 17.69
N MET A 405 13.61 -9.94 18.72
CA MET A 405 12.97 -9.11 19.75
C MET A 405 13.63 -9.19 21.14
N ASP A 406 14.73 -9.93 21.28
CA ASP A 406 15.47 -10.04 22.55
C ASP A 406 14.54 -10.37 23.72
N ASP A 407 14.69 -9.70 24.87
CA ASP A 407 13.83 -9.88 26.05
C ASP A 407 12.38 -9.37 25.84
N PHE A 408 12.15 -8.54 24.81
CA PHE A 408 10.82 -8.03 24.47
C PHE A 408 9.94 -9.09 23.80
N LYS A 409 10.49 -10.26 23.43
CA LYS A 409 9.69 -11.40 22.93
C LYS A 409 8.54 -11.75 23.88
N SER A 410 8.74 -11.57 25.19
CA SER A 410 7.70 -11.71 26.22
C SER A 410 6.38 -10.99 25.88
N HIS A 411 6.44 -9.83 25.21
CA HIS A 411 5.27 -9.07 24.81
C HIS A 411 4.48 -9.76 23.69
N VAL A 412 5.16 -10.45 22.78
CA VAL A 412 4.53 -11.25 21.72
C VAL A 412 3.84 -12.47 22.33
N TYR A 413 4.53 -13.14 23.25
CA TYR A 413 3.95 -14.27 23.99
C TYR A 413 2.70 -13.84 24.76
N MET A 414 2.73 -12.70 25.45
CA MET A 414 1.53 -12.13 26.09
C MET A 414 0.44 -11.79 25.07
N ALA A 415 0.76 -11.13 23.96
CA ALA A 415 -0.23 -10.73 22.95
C ALA A 415 -0.96 -11.92 22.30
N TRP A 416 -0.28 -13.06 22.15
CA TRP A 416 -0.85 -14.30 21.62
C TRP A 416 -1.37 -15.25 22.69
N ASN A 417 -1.21 -14.89 23.96
CA ASN A 417 -1.58 -15.67 25.14
C ASN A 417 -0.89 -17.04 25.21
N ILE A 418 0.42 -17.02 24.99
CA ILE A 418 1.28 -18.19 24.94
C ILE A 418 2.21 -18.17 26.16
N PRO A 419 2.23 -19.23 26.99
CA PRO A 419 3.19 -19.34 28.08
C PRO A 419 4.63 -19.31 27.56
N MET A 420 5.51 -18.56 28.23
CA MET A 420 6.95 -18.56 27.90
C MET A 420 7.60 -19.94 28.10
N THR A 421 7.13 -20.69 29.09
CA THR A 421 7.57 -22.07 29.36
C THR A 421 6.55 -23.04 28.78
N ASN A 422 7.00 -23.91 27.88
CA ASN A 422 6.16 -24.87 27.16
C ASN A 422 5.01 -24.19 26.36
N PRO A 423 5.34 -23.46 25.28
CA PRO A 423 4.38 -22.62 24.55
C PRO A 423 3.25 -23.40 23.86
N GLY A 424 3.38 -24.72 23.72
CA GLY A 424 2.38 -25.55 23.01
C GLY A 424 2.30 -25.28 21.49
N VAL A 425 3.10 -24.34 20.98
CA VAL A 425 3.25 -24.01 19.56
C VAL A 425 4.69 -24.30 19.16
N ASP A 426 4.87 -25.24 18.23
CA ASP A 426 6.17 -25.53 17.64
C ASP A 426 6.46 -24.54 16.50
N PHE A 427 7.30 -23.55 16.80
CA PHE A 427 7.76 -22.58 15.82
C PHE A 427 8.97 -23.06 14.99
N GLY A 428 9.47 -24.27 15.24
CA GLY A 428 10.58 -24.89 14.53
C GLY A 428 11.95 -24.27 14.83
N ASP A 429 12.99 -24.77 14.15
CA ASP A 429 14.36 -24.29 14.34
C ASP A 429 14.57 -22.88 13.75
N VAL A 430 15.25 -22.02 14.51
CA VAL A 430 15.61 -20.64 14.15
C VAL A 430 17.12 -20.40 14.18
N SER A 431 17.93 -21.44 14.34
CA SER A 431 19.39 -21.37 14.49
C SER A 431 20.07 -20.65 13.32
N GLU A 432 19.63 -20.88 12.08
CA GLU A 432 20.16 -20.18 10.90
C GLU A 432 19.89 -18.66 10.95
N ARG A 433 18.70 -18.27 11.42
CA ARG A 433 18.30 -16.86 11.54
C ARG A 433 19.07 -16.16 12.66
N LEU A 434 19.32 -16.84 13.77
CA LEU A 434 20.19 -16.36 14.85
C LEU A 434 21.64 -16.19 14.37
N ALA A 435 22.19 -17.17 13.64
CA ALA A 435 23.54 -17.09 13.07
C ALA A 435 23.67 -15.95 12.05
N LEU A 436 22.64 -15.72 11.24
CA LEU A 436 22.56 -14.57 10.33
C LEU A 436 22.62 -13.25 11.10
N ARG A 437 21.81 -13.09 12.14
CA ARG A 437 21.79 -11.88 13.00
C ARG A 437 23.16 -11.59 13.60
N GLN A 438 23.85 -12.62 14.09
CA GLN A 438 25.21 -12.52 14.64
C GLN A 438 26.23 -12.14 13.56
N ARG A 439 26.21 -12.80 12.40
CA ARG A 439 27.13 -12.55 11.28
C ARG A 439 27.04 -11.11 10.76
N LEU A 440 25.82 -10.58 10.65
CA LEU A 440 25.57 -9.21 10.21
C LEU A 440 25.80 -8.16 11.32
N LYS A 441 26.10 -8.60 12.55
CA LYS A 441 26.33 -7.73 13.73
C LYS A 441 25.17 -6.76 13.95
N CYS A 442 23.95 -7.29 13.86
CA CYS A 442 22.75 -6.47 13.97
C CYS A 442 22.61 -5.89 15.39
N ARG A 443 22.01 -4.70 15.47
CA ARG A 443 21.69 -4.00 16.71
C ARG A 443 20.60 -4.73 17.51
N SER A 444 20.44 -4.35 18.77
CA SER A 444 19.39 -4.91 19.63
C SER A 444 18.00 -4.38 19.27
N PHE A 445 16.97 -5.10 19.72
CA PHE A 445 15.59 -4.66 19.59
C PHE A 445 15.30 -3.42 20.43
N LYS A 446 15.98 -3.26 21.58
CA LYS A 446 15.94 -2.02 22.36
C LYS A 446 16.36 -0.81 21.52
N TRP A 447 17.46 -0.93 20.78
CA TRP A 447 17.91 0.13 19.87
C TRP A 447 16.86 0.41 18.79
N TYR A 448 16.23 -0.63 18.23
CA TYR A 448 15.16 -0.48 17.24
C TYR A 448 13.98 0.33 17.80
N LEU A 449 13.48 0.00 18.99
CA LEU A 449 12.40 0.76 19.63
C LEU A 449 12.80 2.21 19.88
N GLU A 450 14.01 2.47 20.39
CA GLU A 450 14.45 3.84 20.71
C GLU A 450 14.71 4.71 19.48
N ASN A 451 15.10 4.12 18.34
CA ASN A 451 15.63 4.86 17.19
C ASN A 451 14.75 4.76 15.94
N VAL A 452 13.89 3.75 15.84
CA VAL A 452 13.10 3.44 14.64
C VAL A 452 11.61 3.52 14.93
N TYR A 453 11.16 2.94 16.06
CA TYR A 453 9.74 2.87 16.40
C TYR A 453 9.44 3.28 17.86
N PRO A 454 9.77 4.53 18.25
CA PRO A 454 9.60 5.01 19.62
C PRO A 454 8.13 5.13 20.07
N GLU A 455 7.20 5.18 19.12
CA GLU A 455 5.76 5.27 19.38
C GLU A 455 5.15 3.93 19.83
N MET A 456 5.87 2.81 19.63
CA MET A 456 5.42 1.50 20.07
C MET A 456 5.40 1.43 21.60
N ARG A 457 4.20 1.32 22.18
CA ARG A 457 4.03 1.26 23.64
C ARG A 457 4.69 0.02 24.23
N ILE A 458 5.52 0.18 25.25
CA ILE A 458 6.19 -0.94 25.95
C ILE A 458 5.53 -1.15 27.31
N TYR A 459 5.33 -2.40 27.71
CA TYR A 459 4.77 -2.75 29.01
C TYR A 459 5.90 -3.12 29.97
N ASN A 460 6.40 -2.13 30.71
CA ASN A 460 7.41 -2.33 31.74
C ASN A 460 6.77 -2.74 33.07
N ASN A 461 7.44 -3.59 33.84
CA ASN A 461 7.05 -3.96 35.21
C ASN A 461 5.62 -4.54 35.32
N THR A 462 5.24 -5.38 34.36
CA THR A 462 3.99 -6.16 34.45
C THR A 462 3.98 -6.97 35.73
N LEU A 463 3.07 -6.63 36.66
CA LEU A 463 2.94 -7.33 37.95
C LEU A 463 2.25 -8.68 37.76
N THR A 464 1.22 -8.70 36.94
CA THR A 464 0.48 -9.91 36.57
C THR A 464 -0.22 -9.70 35.23
N TYR A 465 -0.43 -10.81 34.53
CA TYR A 465 -1.14 -10.92 33.27
C TYR A 465 -1.96 -12.23 33.33
N GLY A 466 -3.21 -12.17 32.91
CA GLY A 466 -4.08 -13.33 32.85
C GLY A 466 -5.56 -12.98 32.93
N GLU A 467 -6.38 -13.99 33.18
CA GLU A 467 -7.82 -13.83 33.34
C GLU A 467 -8.20 -13.22 34.69
N VAL A 468 -9.26 -12.40 34.68
CA VAL A 468 -9.83 -11.81 35.90
C VAL A 468 -11.12 -12.54 36.21
N ARG A 469 -11.04 -13.50 37.15
CA ARG A 469 -12.18 -14.33 37.57
C ARG A 469 -13.08 -13.58 38.55
N ASN A 470 -14.39 -13.68 38.36
CA ASN A 470 -15.36 -13.10 39.27
C ASN A 470 -15.52 -14.00 40.52
N SER A 471 -15.21 -13.47 41.70
CA SER A 471 -15.30 -14.22 42.96
C SER A 471 -16.73 -14.55 43.40
N LYS A 472 -17.74 -13.83 42.88
CA LYS A 472 -19.17 -14.03 43.20
C LYS A 472 -19.91 -14.87 42.16
N ALA A 473 -19.34 -15.06 40.98
CA ALA A 473 -19.91 -15.85 39.89
C ALA A 473 -18.88 -16.88 39.41
N SER A 474 -18.89 -18.05 40.03
CA SER A 474 -17.95 -19.13 39.70
C SER A 474 -18.08 -19.53 38.24
N GLY A 475 -16.94 -19.69 37.56
CA GLY A 475 -16.87 -20.01 36.13
C GLY A 475 -17.01 -18.81 35.19
N TYR A 476 -17.12 -17.59 35.71
CA TYR A 476 -17.21 -16.38 34.89
C TYR A 476 -16.00 -15.45 35.06
N CYS A 477 -15.56 -14.88 33.95
CA CYS A 477 -14.41 -14.00 33.83
C CYS A 477 -14.82 -12.66 33.24
N LEU A 478 -14.09 -11.60 33.59
CA LEU A 478 -14.20 -10.32 32.90
C LEU A 478 -13.72 -10.50 31.45
N ASP A 479 -14.56 -10.13 30.50
CA ASP A 479 -14.32 -10.26 29.08
C ASP A 479 -14.59 -8.90 28.39
N GLN A 480 -13.86 -8.60 27.31
CA GLN A 480 -14.07 -7.40 26.52
C GLN A 480 -15.48 -7.32 25.93
N GLY A 481 -16.07 -8.46 25.53
CA GLY A 481 -17.33 -8.49 24.78
C GLY A 481 -17.17 -8.08 23.31
N ALA A 482 -18.29 -7.80 22.65
CA ALA A 482 -18.29 -7.36 21.24
C ALA A 482 -17.65 -5.97 21.07
N GLU A 483 -16.96 -5.74 19.95
CA GLU A 483 -16.22 -4.50 19.66
C GLU A 483 -17.06 -3.22 19.75
N ASP A 484 -18.37 -3.30 19.46
CA ASP A 484 -19.28 -2.16 19.47
C ASP A 484 -19.68 -1.70 20.90
N GLY A 485 -19.26 -2.45 21.93
CA GLY A 485 -19.52 -2.14 23.32
C GLY A 485 -18.28 -1.57 24.03
N ASP A 486 -18.29 -0.29 24.40
CA ASP A 486 -17.30 0.30 25.33
C ASP A 486 -17.44 -0.21 26.78
N ARG A 487 -17.99 -1.42 26.96
CA ARG A 487 -18.32 -2.01 28.26
C ARG A 487 -17.89 -3.46 28.28
N ALA A 488 -16.92 -3.74 29.15
CA ALA A 488 -16.56 -5.11 29.48
C ALA A 488 -17.78 -5.87 30.03
N ILE A 489 -17.89 -7.13 29.65
CA ILE A 489 -18.95 -8.03 30.04
C ILE A 489 -18.43 -9.09 31.00
N LEU A 490 -19.37 -9.85 31.59
CA LEU A 490 -19.06 -11.05 32.34
C LEU A 490 -19.38 -12.26 31.45
N TYR A 491 -18.40 -13.09 31.13
CA TYR A 491 -18.53 -14.21 30.20
C TYR A 491 -17.98 -15.52 30.79
N PRO A 492 -18.46 -16.70 30.39
CA PRO A 492 -17.86 -17.97 30.81
C PRO A 492 -16.34 -17.98 30.57
N CYS A 493 -15.57 -18.32 31.60
CA CYS A 493 -14.11 -18.36 31.51
C CYS A 493 -13.69 -19.39 30.45
N HIS A 494 -12.96 -18.93 29.45
CA HIS A 494 -12.45 -19.75 28.35
C HIS A 494 -10.92 -19.90 28.38
N GLY A 495 -10.31 -19.56 29.53
CA GLY A 495 -8.89 -19.73 29.78
C GLY A 495 -8.07 -18.73 28.97
N MET A 496 -7.20 -19.24 28.08
CA MET A 496 -6.30 -18.40 27.28
C MET A 496 -6.78 -18.13 25.83
N SER A 497 -8.02 -18.47 25.47
CA SER A 497 -8.59 -18.12 24.16
C SER A 497 -8.93 -16.62 24.04
N SER A 498 -9.17 -16.10 22.83
CA SER A 498 -9.50 -14.69 22.65
C SER A 498 -10.77 -14.30 23.40
N GLN A 499 -10.77 -13.10 24.00
CA GLN A 499 -11.97 -12.48 24.51
C GLN A 499 -12.82 -11.98 23.33
N GLY A 500 -14.01 -12.56 23.13
CA GLY A 500 -14.91 -12.29 22.01
C GLY A 500 -15.95 -13.40 21.82
N GLU A 501 -17.15 -13.06 21.34
CA GLU A 501 -18.23 -14.05 21.13
C GLU A 501 -17.83 -15.13 20.09
N PRO A 502 -18.06 -16.42 20.36
CA PRO A 502 -17.94 -17.47 19.36
C PRO A 502 -19.03 -17.28 18.31
N GLY A 503 -18.64 -16.91 17.08
CA GLY A 503 -19.58 -16.73 15.96
C GLY A 503 -19.36 -15.46 15.12
N LEU A 504 -18.52 -14.52 15.58
CA LEU A 504 -18.05 -13.37 14.79
C LEU A 504 -16.63 -13.61 14.25
N GLU A 505 -16.36 -14.81 13.69
CA GLU A 505 -15.11 -15.14 12.99
C GLU A 505 -15.03 -14.47 11.61
N HIS A 506 -15.22 -13.14 11.55
CA HIS A 506 -15.23 -12.40 10.30
C HIS A 506 -14.25 -11.22 10.35
N GLY A 507 -12.97 -11.53 10.56
CA GLY A 507 -11.86 -10.62 10.29
C GLY A 507 -10.57 -10.92 11.08
N PRO A 508 -9.37 -10.71 10.50
CA PRO A 508 -8.10 -10.84 11.22
C PRO A 508 -7.81 -9.64 12.16
N TRP A 509 -8.80 -8.81 12.47
CA TRP A 509 -8.65 -7.49 13.09
C TRP A 509 -9.14 -7.41 14.54
N HIS A 510 -9.39 -8.54 15.19
CA HIS A 510 -10.04 -8.54 16.50
C HIS A 510 -9.03 -8.34 17.66
N PRO A 511 -9.21 -7.30 18.51
CA PRO A 511 -8.41 -7.09 19.72
C PRO A 511 -8.58 -8.26 20.70
N ARG A 512 -7.47 -8.87 21.13
CA ARG A 512 -7.47 -9.80 22.26
C ARG A 512 -7.17 -9.02 23.54
N ALA A 513 -8.17 -8.41 24.15
CA ALA A 513 -7.91 -7.66 25.37
C ALA A 513 -7.71 -8.60 26.57
N TRP A 514 -6.69 -8.30 27.37
CA TRP A 514 -6.47 -8.86 28.70
C TRP A 514 -6.03 -7.75 29.63
N MET A 515 -6.33 -7.91 30.91
CA MET A 515 -6.06 -6.89 31.92
C MET A 515 -4.60 -6.99 32.38
N LEU A 516 -3.83 -5.96 32.08
CA LEU A 516 -2.46 -5.80 32.54
C LEU A 516 -2.44 -4.88 33.76
N LEU A 517 -1.83 -5.33 34.86
CA LEU A 517 -1.57 -4.50 36.03
C LEU A 517 -0.11 -4.04 36.02
N THR A 518 0.08 -2.71 35.96
CA THR A 518 1.41 -2.08 35.96
C THR A 518 1.59 -1.22 37.20
N HIS A 519 2.82 -1.16 37.73
CA HIS A 519 3.16 -0.29 38.86
C HIS A 519 3.63 1.07 38.35
N SER A 520 3.06 2.17 38.85
CA SER A 520 3.59 3.51 38.59
C SER A 520 4.83 3.77 39.45
N PRO A 521 5.95 4.28 38.90
CA PRO A 521 7.16 4.54 39.68
C PRO A 521 6.95 5.77 40.59
N GLY A 522 6.87 5.55 41.90
CA GLY A 522 6.85 6.62 42.92
C GLY A 522 5.91 6.43 44.11
N GLY A 523 5.11 5.37 44.17
CA GLY A 523 4.23 5.08 45.31
C GLY A 523 4.71 3.90 46.16
N PRO A 524 4.40 3.83 47.48
CA PRO A 524 4.68 2.66 48.29
C PRO A 524 3.88 1.44 47.79
N VAL A 525 4.45 0.25 47.94
CA VAL A 525 3.81 -1.04 47.60
C VAL A 525 2.48 -1.17 48.36
N PRO A 526 1.31 -1.31 47.71
CA PRO A 526 0.05 -1.43 48.43
C PRO A 526 -0.04 -2.80 49.10
N SER A 527 -0.27 -2.81 50.41
CA SER A 527 -0.78 -3.98 51.13
C SER A 527 -2.13 -4.39 50.54
N TRP A 528 -2.27 -5.67 50.19
CA TRP A 528 -3.47 -6.25 49.59
C TRP A 528 -4.69 -6.02 50.49
N CYS A 529 -5.56 -5.09 50.11
CA CYS A 529 -6.93 -4.98 50.61
C CYS A 529 -7.88 -5.19 49.42
N GLY A 530 -8.69 -6.26 49.49
CA GLY A 530 -9.61 -6.72 48.44
C GLY A 530 -10.82 -5.83 48.16
N THR A 531 -10.65 -4.51 48.16
CA THR A 531 -11.74 -3.52 48.03
C THR A 531 -11.52 -2.46 46.96
N ALA A 532 -10.36 -2.40 46.28
CA ALA A 532 -10.06 -1.32 45.33
C ALA A 532 -10.64 -1.51 43.91
N LEU A 533 -11.03 -2.73 43.51
CA LEU A 533 -11.64 -3.00 42.20
C LEU A 533 -13.17 -2.86 42.19
N THR A 534 -13.78 -2.46 43.31
CA THR A 534 -15.25 -2.40 43.47
C THR A 534 -15.87 -1.06 43.03
N ALA A 535 -15.08 -0.08 42.57
CA ALA A 535 -15.55 1.31 42.41
C ALA A 535 -15.93 1.76 40.97
N CYS A 536 -15.99 0.89 39.96
CA CYS A 536 -16.43 1.29 38.62
C CYS A 536 -17.84 0.81 38.21
N CYS A 537 -18.57 0.13 39.09
CA CYS A 537 -19.93 -0.35 38.80
C CYS A 537 -20.93 0.04 39.89
N SER A 538 -21.16 1.34 40.16
CA SER A 538 -22.43 1.81 40.73
C SER A 538 -22.51 3.35 40.89
N TRP A 539 -23.51 3.94 40.21
CA TRP A 539 -24.25 5.17 40.53
C TRP A 539 -23.52 6.53 40.44
N GLY A 540 -24.05 7.39 39.56
CA GLY A 540 -23.56 8.74 39.35
C GLY A 540 -23.82 9.66 40.54
N LEU A 541 -22.79 10.42 40.93
CA LEU A 541 -22.83 11.79 41.44
C LEU A 541 -21.38 12.27 41.69
N TRP A 542 -21.09 13.50 41.27
CA TRP A 542 -19.78 14.15 41.37
C TRP A 542 -19.39 14.54 42.82
N ALA A 543 -18.13 14.31 43.21
CA ALA A 543 -17.19 15.29 43.78
C ALA A 543 -15.87 14.62 44.26
N PRO A 544 -14.69 15.28 44.16
CA PRO A 544 -13.39 14.64 44.34
C PRO A 544 -12.86 14.73 45.79
N GLN A 545 -12.23 13.67 46.29
CA GLN A 545 -11.32 13.72 47.43
C GLN A 545 -9.96 13.07 47.06
N PRO A 546 -8.82 13.67 47.45
CA PRO A 546 -7.52 13.35 46.87
C PRO A 546 -6.65 12.57 47.86
N SER A 547 -6.38 11.28 47.60
CA SER A 547 -5.15 10.56 48.00
C SER A 547 -5.34 9.04 47.98
N CYS A 548 -5.24 8.42 46.81
CA CYS A 548 -4.86 7.00 46.71
C CYS A 548 -4.02 6.84 45.43
N PRO A 549 -2.77 6.35 45.49
CA PRO A 549 -2.06 5.97 44.28
C PRO A 549 -2.77 4.75 43.69
N THR A 550 -3.53 4.95 42.61
CA THR A 550 -4.26 3.89 41.91
C THR A 550 -3.30 3.12 41.00
N PRO A 551 -3.24 1.77 41.07
CA PRO A 551 -2.59 0.98 40.03
C PRO A 551 -3.31 1.21 38.70
N SER A 552 -2.54 1.39 37.63
CA SER A 552 -3.08 1.62 36.29
C SER A 552 -3.47 0.28 35.68
N VAL A 553 -4.76 0.11 35.41
CA VAL A 553 -5.32 -1.05 34.72
C VAL A 553 -5.35 -0.73 33.23
N TRP A 554 -4.72 -1.57 32.41
CA TRP A 554 -4.71 -1.40 30.97
C TRP A 554 -5.25 -2.64 30.26
N TRP A 555 -5.97 -2.43 29.17
CA TRP A 555 -6.31 -3.48 28.23
C TRP A 555 -5.22 -3.56 27.16
N MET A 556 -4.66 -4.74 26.92
CA MET A 556 -3.88 -5.00 25.71
C MET A 556 -4.82 -5.11 24.51
N THR A 557 -5.25 -4.01 23.92
CA THR A 557 -5.99 -4.08 22.65
C THR A 557 -5.02 -4.20 21.48
N ALA A 558 -5.22 -5.19 20.60
CA ALA A 558 -4.65 -5.14 19.26
C ALA A 558 -5.44 -4.08 18.48
N GLY A 559 -5.09 -2.81 18.64
CA GLY A 559 -5.78 -1.72 17.96
C GLY A 559 -5.62 -1.86 16.45
N ALA A 560 -6.71 -2.15 15.74
CA ALA A 560 -6.84 -1.78 14.34
C ALA A 560 -7.07 -0.26 14.31
N ALA A 561 -6.05 0.50 13.94
CA ALA A 561 -6.32 1.83 13.44
C ALA A 561 -7.09 1.65 12.13
N ARG A 562 -8.41 1.88 12.14
CA ARG A 562 -9.09 2.23 10.89
C ARG A 562 -8.36 3.47 10.36
N PRO A 563 -7.92 3.47 9.09
CA PRO A 563 -7.37 4.69 8.52
C PRO A 563 -8.42 5.80 8.66
N PRO A 564 -7.99 7.04 8.95
CA PRO A 564 -8.88 8.19 9.02
C PRO A 564 -9.65 8.43 7.72
#